data_AF-A0A2D5X497-F1
#
_entry.id   AF-A0A2D5X497-F1
#
_cell.length_a   1.000
_cell.length_b   1.000
_cell.length_c   1.000
_cell.angle_alpha   90.00
_cell.angle_beta   90.00
_cell.angle_gamma   90.00
#
_symmetry.space_group_name_H-M   'P 1'
#
loop_
_entity.id
_entity.type
_entity.pdbx_description
1 polymer ?
#
loop_
_entity_poly.entity_id
_entity_poly.type
_entity_poly.pdbx_seq_one_letter_code
_entity_poly.pdbx_strand_id
1 'polypeptide(L)'
;MAAYHYKAFDDQGAMQKGLLEGDSARQIRQQLRDKRWTPVEVSAVNDRQDKHKNRYKKPSAYELALLTRQLSVLLAAGIPL
;
A
#
# COMPACT_ATOMS: atom_id res chain seq x y z
N MET A 1 -14.05 -8.14 -17.83
CA MET A 1 -14.56 -8.30 -16.45
C MET A 1 -13.39 -8.10 -15.50
N ALA A 2 -13.50 -7.13 -14.59
CA ALA A 2 -12.46 -6.87 -13.59
C ALA A 2 -12.88 -7.50 -12.26
N ALA A 3 -11.96 -8.22 -11.62
CA ALA A 3 -12.17 -8.66 -10.25
C ALA A 3 -11.87 -7.48 -9.30
N TYR A 4 -12.68 -7.34 -8.26
CA TYR A 4 -12.39 -6.41 -7.17
C TYR A 4 -12.41 -7.19 -5.85
N HIS A 5 -11.45 -6.85 -5.00
CA HIS A 5 -11.47 -7.29 -3.63
C HIS A 5 -12.38 -6.34 -2.85
N TYR A 6 -13.30 -6.91 -2.07
CA TYR A 6 -14.10 -6.13 -1.14
C TYR A 6 -13.81 -6.53 0.30
N LYS A 7 -13.96 -5.56 1.19
CA LYS A 7 -14.16 -5.75 2.62
C LYS A 7 -15.47 -5.07 2.97
N ALA A 8 -16.40 -5.85 3.49
CA ALA A 8 -17.68 -5.35 3.94
C ALA A 8 -18.02 -5.93 5.32
N PHE A 9 -18.79 -5.20 6.11
CA PHE A 9 -19.38 -5.73 7.32
C PHE A 9 -20.73 -6.36 7.01
N ASP A 10 -20.96 -7.55 7.55
CA ASP A 10 -22.27 -8.18 7.59
C ASP A 10 -23.19 -7.46 8.59
N ASP A 11 -24.50 -7.71 8.54
CA ASP A 11 -25.50 -7.15 9.47
C ASP A 11 -25.20 -7.52 10.94
N GLN A 12 -24.43 -8.61 11.14
CA GLN A 12 -23.95 -9.08 12.44
C GLN A 12 -22.61 -8.46 12.87
N GLY A 13 -22.07 -7.50 12.12
CA GLY A 13 -20.78 -6.84 12.41
C GLY A 13 -19.54 -7.68 12.08
N ALA A 14 -19.71 -8.86 11.46
CA ALA A 14 -18.61 -9.69 11.00
C ALA A 14 -17.97 -9.11 9.73
N MET A 15 -16.65 -8.95 9.72
CA MET A 15 -15.93 -8.45 8.56
C MET A 15 -15.75 -9.58 7.52
N GLN A 16 -16.42 -9.45 6.38
CA GLN A 16 -16.30 -10.37 5.26
C GLN A 16 -15.37 -9.79 4.20
N LYS A 17 -14.40 -10.60 3.78
CA LYS A 17 -13.46 -10.29 2.70
C LYS A 17 -13.62 -11.33 1.60
N GLY A 18 -13.73 -10.87 0.36
CA GLY A 18 -13.88 -11.77 -0.77
C GLY A 18 -13.58 -11.09 -2.09
N LEU A 19 -13.63 -11.87 -3.16
CA LEU A 19 -13.53 -11.39 -4.52
C LEU A 19 -14.95 -11.26 -5.09
N LEU A 20 -15.20 -10.16 -5.78
CA LEU A 20 -16.45 -9.92 -6.47
C LEU A 20 -16.13 -9.35 -7.85
N GLU A 21 -16.76 -9.91 -8.87
CA GLU A 21 -16.56 -9.50 -10.26
C GLU A 21 -17.56 -8.40 -10.60
N GLY A 22 -17.06 -7.31 -11.16
CA GLY A 22 -17.89 -6.19 -11.59
C GLY A 22 -17.13 -5.30 -12.55
N ASP A 23 -17.84 -4.44 -13.27
CA ASP A 23 -17.21 -3.51 -14.20
C ASP A 23 -16.74 -2.23 -13.50
N SER A 24 -17.28 -1.93 -12.31
CA SER A 24 -16.93 -0.74 -11.53
C SER A 24 -17.01 -0.95 -10.01
N ALA A 25 -16.15 -0.27 -9.25
CA ALA A 25 -16.24 -0.18 -7.80
C ALA A 25 -17.61 0.31 -7.29
N ARG A 26 -18.31 1.15 -8.08
CA ARG A 26 -19.67 1.62 -7.76
C ARG A 26 -20.69 0.48 -7.84
N GLN A 27 -20.57 -0.39 -8.86
CA GLN A 27 -21.43 -1.56 -9.03
C GLN A 27 -21.26 -2.56 -7.88
N ILE A 28 -20.02 -2.72 -7.41
CA ILE A 28 -19.71 -3.65 -6.31
C ILE A 28 -20.21 -3.13 -4.97
N ARG A 29 -20.12 -1.81 -4.72
CA ARG A 29 -20.76 -1.21 -3.54
C ARG A 29 -22.28 -1.41 -3.55
N GLN A 30 -22.91 -1.34 -4.74
CA GLN A 30 -24.35 -1.57 -4.88
C GLN A 30 -24.68 -3.04 -4.57
N GLN A 31 -23.96 -3.99 -5.16
CA GLN A 31 -24.14 -5.42 -4.89
C GLN A 31 -23.90 -5.79 -3.42
N LEU A 32 -22.96 -5.13 -2.75
CA LEU A 32 -22.75 -5.32 -1.30
C LEU A 32 -23.93 -4.78 -0.49
N ARG A 33 -24.47 -3.60 -0.84
CA ARG A 33 -25.67 -3.05 -0.21
C ARG A 33 -26.92 -3.90 -0.44
N ASP A 34 -27.08 -4.47 -1.63
CA ASP A 34 -28.19 -5.38 -1.96
C ASP A 34 -28.14 -6.66 -1.09
N LYS A 35 -26.93 -7.08 -0.72
CA LYS A 35 -26.68 -8.17 0.25
C LYS A 35 -26.78 -7.73 1.72
N ARG A 36 -27.21 -6.49 1.98
CA ARG A 36 -27.19 -5.81 3.29
C ARG A 36 -25.81 -5.64 3.92
N TRP A 37 -24.74 -5.89 3.17
CA TRP A 37 -23.38 -5.70 3.67
C TRP A 37 -22.95 -4.24 3.51
N THR A 38 -22.35 -3.68 4.55
CA THR A 38 -21.84 -2.30 4.53
C THR A 38 -20.41 -2.30 3.98
N PRO A 39 -20.16 -1.72 2.79
CA PRO A 39 -18.84 -1.74 2.18
C PRO A 39 -17.90 -0.79 2.91
N VAL A 40 -16.81 -1.33 3.46
CA VAL A 40 -15.74 -0.57 4.12
C VAL A 40 -14.69 -0.16 3.09
N GLU A 41 -14.30 -1.11 2.25
CA GLU A 41 -13.21 -0.93 1.30
C GLU A 41 -13.52 -1.76 0.04
N VAL A 42 -13.41 -1.14 -1.13
CA VAL A 42 -13.53 -1.82 -2.44
C VAL A 42 -12.30 -1.45 -3.25
N SER A 43 -11.41 -2.41 -3.45
CA SER A 43 -10.15 -2.25 -4.19
C SER A 43 -10.20 -3.06 -5.48
N ALA A 44 -9.88 -2.43 -6.60
CA ALA A 44 -9.72 -3.14 -7.87
C ALA A 44 -8.52 -4.08 -7.78
N VAL A 45 -8.66 -5.31 -8.28
CA VAL A 45 -7.53 -6.27 -8.35
C VAL A 45 -6.47 -5.80 -9.36
N ASN A 46 -6.78 -4.82 -10.20
CA ASN A 46 -5.77 -4.14 -11.01
C ASN A 46 -4.97 -3.13 -10.17
N ASP A 47 -3.87 -3.66 -9.67
CA ASP A 47 -2.56 -2.99 -9.70
C ASP A 47 -2.46 -1.70 -8.90
N ARG A 48 -2.50 -1.80 -7.56
CA ARG A 48 -1.83 -0.88 -6.61
C ARG A 48 -2.06 -1.34 -5.17
N GLN A 49 -1.22 -2.24 -4.65
CA GLN A 49 -0.75 -2.12 -3.26
C GLN A 49 0.39 -3.07 -2.90
N ASP A 50 1.36 -3.21 -3.81
CA ASP A 50 2.76 -3.43 -3.42
C ASP A 50 3.42 -2.13 -2.91
N LYS A 51 2.61 -1.18 -2.38
CA LYS A 51 3.06 0.10 -1.80
C LYS A 51 3.57 -0.02 -0.36
N HIS A 52 3.88 -1.23 0.08
CA HIS A 52 4.66 -1.48 1.29
C HIS A 52 6.04 -2.09 1.00
N LYS A 53 6.52 -2.06 -0.26
CA LYS A 53 7.92 -2.37 -0.57
C LYS A 53 8.80 -1.17 -0.26
N ASN A 54 9.30 -1.17 0.97
CA ASN A 54 10.63 -0.73 1.34
C ASN A 54 11.01 0.70 0.89
N ARG A 55 10.71 1.69 1.74
CA ARG A 55 11.18 3.09 1.60
C ARG A 55 12.71 3.25 1.71
N TYR A 56 13.45 2.17 1.92
CA TYR A 56 14.90 2.15 1.85
C TYR A 56 15.33 1.91 0.40
N LYS A 57 15.48 2.99 -0.36
CA LYS A 57 16.28 2.94 -1.58
C LYS A 57 17.71 2.58 -1.17
N LYS A 58 18.24 1.47 -1.69
CA LYS A 58 19.67 1.17 -1.52
C LYS A 58 20.46 2.32 -2.15
N PRO A 59 21.36 2.98 -1.41
CA PRO A 59 22.16 4.05 -1.99
C PRO A 59 23.03 3.49 -3.11
N SER A 60 23.23 4.28 -4.16
CA SER A 60 24.14 3.91 -5.24
C SER A 60 25.59 3.86 -4.73
N ALA A 61 26.47 3.12 -5.42
CA ALA A 61 27.89 3.05 -5.07
C ALA A 61 28.55 4.44 -4.99
N TYR A 62 28.08 5.37 -5.83
CA TYR A 62 28.52 6.77 -5.82
C TYR A 62 28.06 7.52 -4.56
N GLU A 63 26.80 7.37 -4.16
CA GLU A 63 26.27 7.99 -2.93
C GLU A 63 26.99 7.47 -1.68
N LEU A 64 27.30 6.17 -1.65
CA LEU A 64 28.11 5.59 -0.58
C LEU A 64 29.53 6.17 -0.54
N ALA A 65 30.19 6.33 -1.69
CA ALA A 65 31.52 6.93 -1.77
C ALA A 65 31.52 8.41 -1.36
N LEU A 66 30.48 9.16 -1.71
CA LEU A 66 30.34 10.55 -1.30
C LEU A 66 30.13 10.67 0.21
N LEU A 67 29.27 9.83 0.78
CA LEU A 67 28.94 9.82 2.21
C LEU A 67 30.17 9.46 3.05
N THR A 68 30.94 8.44 2.66
CA THR A 68 32.17 8.06 3.38
C THR A 68 33.25 9.14 3.31
N ARG A 69 33.38 9.83 2.18
CA ARG A 69 34.29 10.99 2.07
C ARG A 69 33.87 12.12 2.98
N GLN A 70 32.57 12.46 3.02
CA GLN A 70 32.06 13.54 3.86
C GLN A 70 32.19 13.20 5.36
N LEU A 71 31.94 11.95 5.75
CA LEU A 71 32.20 11.48 7.12
C LEU A 71 33.69 11.57 7.48
N SER A 72 34.58 11.17 6.56
CA SER A 72 36.03 11.28 6.78
C SER A 72 36.47 12.73 7.01
N VAL A 73 35.91 13.68 6.26
CA VAL A 73 36.19 15.11 6.45
C VAL A 73 35.66 15.62 7.79
N LEU A 74 34.45 15.22 8.20
CA LEU A 74 33.89 15.62 9.50
C LEU A 74 34.70 15.05 10.67
N LEU A 75 35.10 13.78 10.58
CA LEU A 75 35.98 13.13 11.56
C LEU A 75 37.35 13.81 11.61
N ALA A 76 37.95 14.10 10.46
CA ALA A 76 39.24 14.79 10.38
C ALA A 76 39.17 16.24 10.90
N ALA A 77 38.03 16.91 10.72
CA ALA A 77 37.79 18.27 11.25
C ALA A 77 37.52 18.28 12.76
N GLY A 78 37.40 17.11 13.40
CA GLY A 78 37.20 17.01 14.85
C GLY A 78 35.87 17.59 15.33
N ILE A 79 34.86 17.67 14.46
CA ILE A 79 33.52 18.15 14.82
C ILE A 79 32.74 16.95 15.38
N PRO A 80 32.48 16.87 16.69
CA PRO A 80 31.63 15.82 17.24
C PRO A 80 30.19 16.00 16.74
N LEU A 81 29.55 14.87 16.42
CA LEU A 81 28.12 14.78 16.06
C LEU A 81 27.21 15.22 17.21
#